data_AF-A0A915INI0-F1
#
_entry.id   AF-A0A915INI0-F1
#
_cell.length_a   1.000
_cell.length_b   1.000
_cell.length_c   1.000
_cell.angle_alpha   90.00
_cell.angle_beta   90.00
_cell.angle_gamma   90.00
#
_symmetry.space_group_name_H-M   'P 1'
#
loop_
_entity.id
_entity.type
_entity.pdbx_description
1 polymer ?
#
loop_
_entity_poly.entity_id
_entity_poly.type
_entity_poly.pdbx_seq_one_letter_code
_entity_poly.pdbx_strand_id
1 'polypeptide(L)'
;SPSHRSDKIYWFDEKVDDHCVNIRLIIETVTFIVMRLIDIPYKLTCRSKAMLTCYPGDGARYVKHVDNPNPEGRGRRVTAIYYLNPDWKPEDGGSLRLYPSNGAGAHFDIEPLADNLVLFWSDSRNPHEVLPTFAMR
;
A
#
# COMPACT_ATOMS: atom_id res chain seq x y z
N SER A 1 -18.22 2.64 2.58
CA SER A 1 -18.82 3.49 3.63
C SER A 1 -17.77 4.52 4.04
N PRO A 2 -18.11 5.82 4.09
CA PRO A 2 -17.20 6.89 4.54
C PRO A 2 -16.60 6.68 5.94
N SER A 3 -17.10 5.69 6.70
CA SER A 3 -16.64 5.37 8.04
C SER A 3 -15.29 4.63 8.12
N HIS A 4 -14.78 4.04 7.02
CA HIS A 4 -13.57 3.21 7.07
C HIS A 4 -12.42 3.73 6.20
N ARG A 5 -12.68 4.21 4.98
CA ARG A 5 -11.66 4.79 4.09
C ARG A 5 -12.25 5.93 3.26
N SER A 6 -11.44 6.96 2.99
CA SER A 6 -11.85 8.22 2.34
C SER A 6 -11.10 8.51 1.03
N ASP A 7 -10.46 7.50 0.46
CA ASP A 7 -9.72 7.57 -0.78
C ASP A 7 -10.58 7.28 -2.01
N LYS A 8 -10.08 7.72 -3.17
CA LYS A 8 -10.55 7.36 -4.49
C LYS A 8 -9.62 6.29 -5.05
N ILE A 9 -10.22 5.23 -5.59
CA ILE A 9 -9.50 4.06 -6.09
C ILE A 9 -9.75 3.89 -7.58
N TYR A 10 -8.70 3.55 -8.30
CA TYR A 10 -8.78 3.01 -9.65
C TYR A 10 -7.96 1.71 -9.74
N TRP A 11 -8.52 0.69 -10.39
CA TRP A 11 -7.83 -0.58 -10.60
C TRP A 11 -7.22 -0.61 -11.99
N PHE A 12 -5.91 -0.48 -12.07
CA PHE A 12 -5.18 -0.47 -13.34
C PHE A 12 -5.40 -1.80 -14.09
N ASP A 13 -5.86 -1.69 -15.32
CA ASP A 13 -6.07 -2.81 -16.24
C ASP A 13 -5.10 -2.69 -17.41
N GLU A 14 -4.09 -3.56 -17.44
CA GLU A 14 -3.06 -3.56 -18.48
C GLU A 14 -3.59 -3.70 -19.91
N LYS A 15 -4.82 -4.20 -20.10
CA LYS A 15 -5.46 -4.30 -21.42
C LYS A 15 -6.16 -3.01 -21.85
N VAL A 16 -6.58 -2.18 -20.89
CA VAL A 16 -7.36 -0.96 -21.12
C VAL A 16 -6.47 0.28 -21.01
N ASP A 17 -5.52 0.26 -20.08
CA ASP A 17 -4.63 1.36 -19.74
C ASP A 17 -3.23 1.20 -20.39
N ASP A 18 -3.15 0.52 -21.53
CA ASP A 18 -1.90 0.20 -22.24
C ASP A 18 -1.06 1.44 -22.60
N HIS A 19 -1.72 2.56 -22.85
CA HIS A 19 -1.16 3.88 -23.11
C HIS A 19 -0.47 4.51 -21.87
N CYS A 20 -0.77 4.05 -20.65
CA CYS A 20 -0.16 4.53 -19.41
C CYS A 20 1.20 3.87 -19.15
N VAL A 21 2.15 4.04 -20.06
CA VAL A 21 3.44 3.32 -20.10
C VAL A 21 4.23 3.44 -18.80
N ASN A 22 4.33 4.64 -18.21
CA ASN A 22 5.13 4.84 -17.00
C ASN A 22 4.54 4.11 -15.78
N ILE A 23 3.21 4.12 -15.63
CA ILE A 23 2.52 3.38 -14.57
C ILE A 23 2.74 1.87 -14.77
N ARG A 24 2.60 1.39 -16.00
CA ARG A 24 2.87 -0.01 -16.34
C ARG A 24 4.30 -0.43 -15.99
N LEU A 25 5.30 0.38 -16.33
CA LEU A 25 6.71 0.09 -16.02
C LEU A 25 6.98 0.02 -14.51
N ILE A 26 6.40 0.93 -13.72
CA ILE A 26 6.49 0.88 -12.26
C ILE A 26 5.89 -0.42 -11.73
N ILE A 27 4.67 -0.76 -12.19
CA ILE A 27 3.98 -1.99 -11.78
C ILE A 27 4.81 -3.22 -12.13
N GLU A 28 5.32 -3.32 -13.36
CA GLU A 28 6.17 -4.43 -13.82
C GLU A 28 7.46 -4.54 -12.98
N THR A 29 8.12 -3.41 -12.71
CA THR A 29 9.34 -3.34 -11.91
C THR A 29 9.11 -3.80 -10.47
N VAL A 30 8.08 -3.26 -9.80
CA VAL A 30 7.72 -3.67 -8.43
C VAL A 30 7.32 -5.15 -8.40
N THR A 31 6.55 -5.61 -9.41
CA THR A 31 6.17 -7.03 -9.52
C THR A 31 7.41 -7.93 -9.63
N PHE A 32 8.37 -7.54 -10.49
CA PHE A 32 9.61 -8.28 -10.66
C PHE A 32 10.40 -8.33 -9.35
N ILE A 33 10.62 -7.20 -8.68
CA ILE A 33 11.32 -7.11 -7.40
C ILE A 33 10.65 -8.06 -6.39
N VAL A 34 9.35 -7.88 -6.14
CA VAL A 34 8.63 -8.61 -5.09
C VAL A 34 8.54 -10.11 -5.37
N MET A 35 8.32 -10.51 -6.62
CA MET A 35 8.13 -11.94 -6.95
C MET A 35 9.43 -12.70 -7.21
N ARG A 36 10.54 -12.02 -7.54
CA ARG A 36 11.79 -12.67 -7.98
C ARG A 36 13.00 -12.35 -7.13
N LEU A 37 13.09 -11.16 -6.55
CA LEU A 37 14.30 -10.70 -5.86
C LEU A 37 14.19 -10.80 -4.34
N ILE A 38 12.97 -10.80 -3.81
CA ILE A 38 12.77 -10.88 -2.36
C ILE A 38 12.68 -12.35 -1.95
N ASP A 39 13.59 -12.74 -1.06
CA ASP A 39 13.58 -14.06 -0.46
C ASP A 39 12.57 -14.10 0.68
N ILE A 40 11.47 -14.84 0.46
CA ILE A 40 10.42 -15.06 1.44
C ILE A 40 10.04 -16.55 1.49
N PRO A 41 9.49 -17.05 2.61
CA PRO A 41 9.10 -18.46 2.76
C PRO A 41 7.86 -18.87 1.93
N TYR A 42 7.50 -18.11 0.90
CA TYR A 42 6.35 -18.37 0.04
C TYR A 42 6.73 -18.22 -1.44
N LYS A 43 6.28 -19.17 -2.27
CA LYS A 43 6.34 -19.03 -3.72
C LYS A 43 5.19 -18.14 -4.21
N LEU A 44 5.48 -16.88 -4.54
CA LEU A 44 4.51 -15.98 -5.16
C LEU A 44 4.37 -16.32 -6.65
N THR A 45 3.14 -16.58 -7.11
CA THR A 45 2.87 -16.95 -8.51
C THR A 45 1.99 -15.95 -9.24
N CYS A 46 1.31 -15.05 -8.52
CA CYS A 46 0.47 -14.01 -9.08
C CYS A 46 0.35 -12.81 -8.13
N ARG A 47 -0.21 -11.72 -8.65
CA ARG A 47 -0.65 -10.55 -7.88
C ARG A 47 -2.06 -10.12 -8.34
N SER A 48 -2.70 -9.26 -7.56
CA SER A 48 -3.90 -8.55 -8.01
C SER A 48 -3.56 -7.52 -9.11
N LYS A 49 -4.59 -6.95 -9.72
CA LYS A 49 -4.45 -5.66 -10.41
C LYS A 49 -3.86 -4.62 -9.46
N ALA A 50 -3.09 -3.67 -10.00
CA ALA A 50 -2.56 -2.58 -9.20
C ALA A 50 -3.71 -1.64 -8.79
N MET A 51 -3.75 -1.29 -7.51
CA MET A 51 -4.74 -0.38 -6.95
C MET A 51 -4.14 1.02 -6.88
N LEU A 52 -4.45 1.88 -7.86
CA LEU A 52 -4.08 3.29 -7.83
C LEU A 52 -5.01 3.97 -6.83
N THR A 53 -4.43 4.64 -5.84
CA THR A 53 -5.18 5.21 -4.72
C THR A 53 -4.82 6.68 -4.58
N CYS A 54 -5.83 7.53 -4.43
CA CYS A 54 -5.67 8.95 -4.13
C CYS A 54 -6.50 9.35 -2.92
N TYR A 55 -5.85 9.92 -1.90
CA TYR A 55 -6.50 10.57 -0.77
C TYR A 55 -6.53 12.08 -1.07
N PRO A 56 -7.72 12.71 -1.20
CA PRO A 56 -7.83 14.06 -1.74
C PRO A 56 -7.40 15.19 -0.79
N GLY A 57 -6.88 14.90 0.41
CA GLY A 57 -6.66 15.89 1.47
C GLY A 57 -7.83 15.96 2.47
N ASP A 58 -8.02 17.12 3.11
CA ASP A 58 -9.12 17.42 4.04
C ASP A 58 -9.33 16.39 5.16
N GLY A 59 -8.24 15.78 5.65
CA GLY A 59 -8.28 14.75 6.69
C GLY A 59 -8.72 13.38 6.20
N ALA A 60 -8.69 13.13 4.89
CA ALA A 60 -8.91 11.81 4.29
C ALA A 60 -7.95 10.78 4.92
N ARG A 61 -8.47 9.58 5.19
CA ARG A 61 -7.74 8.55 5.95
C ARG A 61 -8.25 7.15 5.62
N TYR A 62 -7.56 6.13 6.14
CA TYR A 62 -8.05 4.75 6.19
C TYR A 62 -7.83 4.23 7.60
N VAL A 63 -8.92 3.97 8.33
CA VAL A 63 -8.89 3.42 9.69
C VAL A 63 -8.10 2.11 9.77
N LYS A 64 -7.61 1.82 10.97
CA LYS A 64 -6.85 0.61 11.27
C LYS A 64 -7.54 -0.66 10.79
N HIS A 65 -6.83 -1.45 10.00
CA HIS A 65 -7.32 -2.69 9.41
C HIS A 65 -6.19 -3.69 9.16
N VAL A 66 -6.57 -4.89 8.73
CA VAL A 66 -5.68 -5.94 8.24
C VAL A 66 -6.07 -6.23 6.80
N ASP A 67 -5.09 -6.29 5.90
CA ASP A 67 -5.32 -6.46 4.47
C ASP A 67 -5.88 -7.83 4.11
N ASN A 68 -5.46 -8.85 4.85
CA ASN A 68 -5.95 -10.22 4.75
C ASN A 68 -6.24 -10.80 6.14
N PRO A 69 -7.42 -10.50 6.73
CA PRO A 69 -7.76 -10.93 8.08
C PRO A 69 -7.99 -12.45 8.20
N ASN A 70 -8.23 -13.14 7.08
CA ASN A 70 -8.37 -14.59 7.04
C ASN A 70 -7.31 -15.20 6.10
N PRO A 71 -6.13 -15.57 6.62
CA PRO A 71 -5.02 -16.06 5.81
C PRO A 71 -5.19 -17.51 5.31
N GLU A 72 -6.28 -18.18 5.67
CA GLU A 72 -6.60 -19.52 5.19
C GLU A 72 -6.91 -19.48 3.67
N GLY A 73 -6.19 -20.31 2.89
CA GLY A 73 -6.37 -20.42 1.43
C GLY A 73 -5.46 -19.54 0.57
N ARG A 74 -5.94 -19.23 -0.66
CA ARG A 74 -5.24 -18.43 -1.69
C ARG A 74 -5.46 -16.92 -1.51
N GLY A 75 -5.10 -16.41 -0.33
CA GLY A 75 -5.20 -14.99 0.02
C GLY A 75 -3.94 -14.17 -0.27
N ARG A 76 -4.04 -12.85 -0.07
CA ARG A 76 -2.90 -11.91 -0.17
C ARG A 76 -1.86 -12.27 0.90
N ARG A 77 -0.61 -12.49 0.49
CA ARG A 77 0.52 -12.83 1.39
C ARG A 77 1.36 -11.61 1.73
N VAL A 78 1.69 -10.82 0.70
CA VAL A 78 2.52 -9.62 0.79
C VAL A 78 1.73 -8.44 0.22
N THR A 79 1.76 -7.33 0.95
CA THR A 79 1.29 -6.04 0.48
C THR A 79 2.50 -5.24 0.02
N ALA A 80 2.41 -4.66 -1.18
CA ALA A 80 3.41 -3.78 -1.73
C ALA A 80 2.76 -2.43 -2.06
N ILE A 81 3.33 -1.36 -1.53
CA ILE A 81 2.88 0.02 -1.75
C ILE A 81 4.06 0.81 -2.30
N TYR A 82 3.88 1.45 -3.46
CA TYR A 82 4.86 2.36 -4.04
C TYR A 82 4.29 3.78 -4.02
N TYR A 83 5.02 4.69 -3.40
CA TYR A 83 4.57 6.07 -3.20
C TYR A 83 5.05 7.01 -4.30
N LEU A 84 4.22 8.02 -4.60
CA LEU A 84 4.40 8.93 -5.73
C LEU A 84 4.34 10.41 -5.32
N ASN A 85 4.50 10.74 -4.03
CA ASN A 85 4.32 12.11 -3.54
C ASN A 85 5.68 12.84 -3.42
N PRO A 86 6.08 13.66 -4.42
CA PRO A 86 7.29 14.44 -4.33
C PRO A 86 7.13 15.53 -3.27
N ASP A 87 8.25 15.93 -2.65
CA ASP A 87 8.31 17.06 -1.72
C ASP A 87 7.33 16.99 -0.54
N TRP A 88 6.93 15.78 -0.13
CA TRP A 88 6.03 15.55 1.01
C TRP A 88 6.65 16.05 2.30
N LYS A 89 5.86 16.74 3.12
CA LYS A 89 6.31 17.30 4.40
C LYS A 89 5.58 16.67 5.59
N PRO A 90 6.20 16.68 6.79
CA PRO A 90 5.53 16.18 7.99
C PRO A 90 4.16 16.83 8.25
N GLU A 91 3.99 18.11 7.92
CA GLU A 91 2.74 18.85 8.09
C GLU A 91 1.58 18.36 7.20
N ASP A 92 1.90 17.71 6.07
CA ASP A 92 0.90 17.18 5.14
C ASP A 92 0.19 15.94 5.72
N GLY A 93 0.77 15.30 6.73
CA GLY A 93 0.23 14.11 7.39
C GLY A 93 0.30 12.87 6.49
N GLY A 94 -0.74 12.03 6.52
CA GLY A 94 -0.90 10.93 5.55
C GLY A 94 0.04 9.73 5.71
N SER A 95 0.82 9.65 6.79
CA SER A 95 1.72 8.54 7.05
C SER A 95 0.97 7.20 7.16
N LEU A 96 1.60 6.15 6.66
CA LEU A 96 1.18 4.78 6.92
C LEU A 96 1.68 4.38 8.31
N ARG A 97 0.76 4.17 9.23
CA ARG A 97 1.07 3.67 10.58
C ARG A 97 0.91 2.17 10.63
N LEU A 98 1.98 1.45 10.93
CA LEU A 98 2.02 -0.01 11.07
C LEU A 98 2.12 -0.39 12.55
N TYR A 99 1.42 -1.46 12.92
CA TYR A 99 1.39 -2.01 14.28
C TYR A 99 1.85 -3.47 14.33
N PRO A 100 3.15 -3.79 14.14
CA PRO A 100 3.53 -5.19 14.08
C PRO A 100 3.34 -5.95 15.39
N SER A 101 2.90 -7.19 15.28
CA SER A 101 2.64 -8.05 16.43
C SER A 101 3.87 -8.37 17.28
N ASN A 102 5.08 -8.28 16.71
CA ASN A 102 6.34 -8.51 17.41
C ASN A 102 6.91 -7.25 18.09
N GLY A 103 6.29 -6.08 17.92
CA GLY A 103 6.83 -4.78 18.33
C GLY A 103 6.55 -4.36 19.77
N ALA A 104 6.14 -5.27 20.67
CA ALA A 104 5.80 -4.97 22.07
C ALA A 104 4.77 -3.81 22.25
N GLY A 105 3.89 -3.59 21.25
CA GLY A 105 2.90 -2.51 21.25
C GLY A 105 3.37 -1.20 20.61
N ALA A 106 4.61 -1.11 20.14
CA ALA A 106 5.09 0.01 19.35
C ALA A 106 4.45 0.03 17.95
N HIS A 107 4.26 1.24 17.42
CA HIS A 107 3.93 1.47 16.02
C HIS A 107 5.06 2.24 15.36
N PHE A 108 5.09 2.23 14.03
CA PHE A 108 5.95 3.10 13.24
C PHE A 108 5.17 3.74 12.12
N ASP A 109 5.53 4.98 11.85
CA ASP A 109 4.95 5.81 10.80
C ASP A 109 5.91 5.87 9.63
N ILE A 110 5.41 5.55 8.44
CA ILE A 110 6.16 5.65 7.20
C ILE A 110 5.54 6.79 6.38
N GLU A 111 6.34 7.83 6.16
CA GLU A 111 5.94 8.96 5.31
C GLU A 111 5.79 8.50 3.85
N PRO A 112 4.76 8.97 3.13
CA PRO A 112 4.44 8.52 1.79
C PRO A 112 5.29 9.21 0.71
N LEU A 113 6.59 9.36 0.95
CA LEU A 113 7.54 10.04 0.06
C LEU A 113 7.66 9.32 -1.29
N ALA A 114 7.75 10.07 -2.38
CA ALA A 114 7.98 9.53 -3.72
C ALA A 114 9.18 8.57 -3.77
N ASP A 115 9.07 7.55 -4.61
CA ASP A 115 10.08 6.52 -4.86
C ASP A 115 10.34 5.55 -3.68
N ASN A 116 9.52 5.61 -2.63
CA ASN A 116 9.55 4.61 -1.57
C ASN A 116 8.66 3.40 -1.90
N LEU A 117 9.28 2.21 -1.92
CA LEU A 117 8.58 0.91 -1.93
C LEU A 117 8.49 0.35 -0.51
N VAL A 118 7.27 0.20 0.01
CA VAL A 118 6.98 -0.39 1.32
C VAL A 118 6.38 -1.77 1.14
N LEU A 119 6.94 -2.75 1.85
CA LEU A 119 6.52 -4.14 1.81
C LEU A 119 6.23 -4.66 3.21
N PHE A 120 5.10 -5.35 3.39
CA PHE A 120 4.78 -5.99 4.66
C PHE A 120 3.85 -7.19 4.46
N TRP A 121 3.80 -8.07 5.46
CA TRP A 121 2.89 -9.22 5.45
C TRP A 121 1.44 -8.73 5.53
N SER A 122 0.59 -9.20 4.61
CA SER A 122 -0.80 -8.75 4.54
C SER A 122 -1.70 -9.29 5.65
N ASP A 123 -1.25 -10.31 6.38
CA ASP A 123 -2.02 -10.94 7.45
C ASP A 123 -1.98 -10.14 8.76
N SER A 124 -2.55 -10.74 9.81
CA SER A 124 -2.70 -10.13 11.14
C SER A 124 -1.39 -9.79 11.85
N ARG A 125 -0.23 -10.09 11.26
CA ARG A 125 1.08 -9.60 11.74
C ARG A 125 1.23 -8.09 11.59
N ASN A 126 0.55 -7.46 10.62
CA ASN A 126 0.69 -6.02 10.35
C ASN A 126 -0.66 -5.30 10.21
N PRO A 127 -1.46 -5.14 11.28
CA PRO A 127 -2.50 -4.14 11.30
C PRO A 127 -1.92 -2.76 10.98
N HIS A 128 -2.63 -1.97 10.18
CA HIS A 128 -2.15 -0.66 9.74
C HIS A 128 -3.29 0.29 9.43
N GLU A 129 -2.98 1.59 9.44
CA GLU A 129 -3.88 2.67 9.07
C GLU A 129 -3.14 3.72 8.23
N VAL A 130 -3.88 4.47 7.43
CA VAL A 130 -3.39 5.70 6.82
C VAL A 130 -3.89 6.84 7.69
N LEU A 131 -2.96 7.55 8.33
CA LEU A 131 -3.27 8.72 9.14
C LEU A 131 -3.93 9.82 8.27
N PRO A 132 -4.69 10.76 8.87
CA PRO A 132 -5.28 11.86 8.13
C PRO A 132 -4.23 12.60 7.28
N THR A 133 -4.53 12.79 6.01
CA THR A 133 -3.76 13.64 5.10
C THR A 133 -4.46 14.97 4.87
N PHE A 134 -3.68 16.05 4.80
CA PHE A 134 -4.17 17.41 4.56
C PHE A 134 -3.75 17.94 3.17
N ALA A 135 -2.87 17.21 2.49
CA ALA A 135 -2.56 17.38 1.08
C ALA A 135 -3.05 16.17 0.25
N MET A 136 -3.07 16.34 -1.08
CA MET A 136 -3.39 15.26 -2.01
C MET A 136 -2.25 14.22 -2.01
N ARG A 137 -2.60 12.96 -1.70
CA ARG A 137 -1.69 11.82 -1.56
C ARG A 137 -2.10 10.67 -2.48
#